data_AF-A0A2V6K0L4-F1
#
_entry.id   AF-A0A2V6K0L4-F1
#
_cell.length_a   1.000
_cell.length_b   1.000
_cell.length_c   1.000
_cell.angle_alpha   90.00
_cell.angle_beta   90.00
_cell.angle_gamma   90.00
#
_symmetry.space_group_name_H-M   'P 1'
#
loop_
_entity.id
_entity.type
_entity.pdbx_description
1 polymer ?
#
loop_
_entity_poly.entity_id
_entity_poly.type
_entity_poly.pdbx_seq_one_letter_code
_entity_poly.pdbx_strand_id
1 'polypeptide(L)'
;HLLVDGQKMAKSLGNFYTVPDVLAKGYTGRELRYALLRVHYRVPLNFTWEGMNEARESLGRIDEWLARLREVVGSARRADRTPRRGVPTSKFEEALDDDLNISAALGFLFESIRETNRAMDQNEMDAATANAWLDWWKRINTVLDLEAEFEIIVPPEVMQLAKERENARREKKWKRSDELREQISVLGWEVRDTKDGAKITRRGAA
;
A
#
# COMPACT_ATOMS: atom_id res chain seq x y z
N HIS A 1 27.32 3.99 -2.22
CA HIS A 1 27.31 4.78 -3.48
C HIS A 1 26.28 4.20 -4.43
N LEU A 2 25.61 5.03 -5.23
CA LEU A 2 24.62 4.61 -6.23
C LEU A 2 25.32 4.41 -7.58
N LEU A 3 25.11 3.24 -8.17
CA LEU A 3 25.54 2.89 -9.52
C LEU A 3 24.31 2.89 -10.45
N VAL A 4 24.55 3.07 -11.74
CA VAL A 4 23.57 2.84 -12.82
C VAL A 4 24.22 1.91 -13.83
N ASP A 5 23.58 0.77 -14.06
CA ASP A 5 24.08 -0.27 -14.97
C ASP A 5 25.56 -0.63 -14.69
N GLY A 6 25.93 -0.73 -13.41
CA GLY A 6 27.27 -1.08 -12.95
C GLY A 6 28.29 0.07 -12.95
N GLN A 7 27.93 1.26 -13.43
CA GLN A 7 28.82 2.42 -13.46
C GLN A 7 28.42 3.44 -12.40
N LYS A 8 29.37 4.26 -11.94
CA LYS A 8 29.07 5.35 -11.00
C LYS A 8 28.00 6.27 -11.61
N MET A 9 26.94 6.56 -10.87
CA MET A 9 25.97 7.56 -11.29
C MET A 9 26.61 8.95 -11.26
N ALA A 10 26.70 9.62 -12.40
CA ALA A 10 27.29 10.96 -12.50
C ALA A 10 26.65 11.78 -13.61
N LYS A 11 26.38 13.07 -13.34
CA LYS A 11 25.87 14.01 -14.36
C LYS A 11 26.78 14.08 -15.60
N SER A 12 28.10 14.03 -15.40
CA SER A 12 29.10 14.06 -16.46
C SER A 12 29.09 12.84 -17.38
N LEU A 13 28.56 11.69 -16.90
CA LEU A 13 28.43 10.46 -17.68
C LEU A 13 27.06 10.37 -18.38
N GLY A 14 26.14 11.30 -18.11
CA GLY A 14 24.79 11.27 -18.68
C GLY A 14 23.89 10.13 -18.17
N ASN A 15 24.36 9.33 -17.22
CA ASN A 15 23.67 8.15 -16.68
C ASN A 15 22.92 8.44 -15.36
N PHE A 16 22.50 9.68 -15.15
CA PHE A 16 21.82 10.11 -13.93
C PHE A 16 20.31 10.16 -14.18
N TYR A 17 19.53 9.57 -13.26
CA TYR A 17 18.07 9.61 -13.28
C TYR A 17 17.53 10.34 -12.06
N THR A 18 16.57 11.22 -12.30
CA THR A 18 15.79 11.89 -11.25
C THR A 18 14.50 11.11 -10.95
N VAL A 19 13.86 11.43 -9.83
CA VAL A 19 12.53 10.89 -9.52
C VAL A 19 11.52 11.18 -10.66
N PRO A 20 11.40 12.41 -11.19
CA PRO A 20 10.59 12.67 -12.39
C PRO A 20 10.90 11.76 -13.58
N ASP A 21 12.17 11.43 -13.85
CA ASP A 21 12.52 10.53 -14.96
C ASP A 21 11.98 9.11 -14.73
N VAL A 22 12.08 8.61 -13.50
CA VAL A 22 11.54 7.30 -13.10
C VAL A 22 10.02 7.29 -13.21
N LEU A 23 9.34 8.35 -12.78
CA LEU A 23 7.89 8.49 -12.91
C LEU A 23 7.46 8.59 -14.37
N ALA A 24 8.16 9.38 -15.19
CA ALA A 24 7.89 9.52 -16.62
C ALA A 24 8.11 8.21 -17.40
N LYS A 25 8.94 7.30 -16.88
CA LYS A 25 9.14 5.95 -17.42
C LYS A 25 7.98 5.00 -17.10
N GLY A 26 7.02 5.42 -16.27
CA GLY A 26 5.84 4.64 -15.90
C GLY A 26 6.02 3.81 -14.64
N TYR A 27 6.99 4.14 -13.78
CA TYR A 27 7.10 3.56 -12.44
C TYR A 27 6.48 4.48 -11.39
N THR A 28 6.10 3.92 -10.26
CA THR A 28 5.54 4.67 -9.12
C THR A 28 6.62 5.01 -8.09
N GLY A 29 6.35 6.01 -7.24
CA GLY A 29 7.21 6.31 -6.10
C GLY A 29 7.37 5.12 -5.14
N ARG A 30 6.33 4.30 -5.00
CA ARG A 30 6.32 3.06 -4.22
C ARG A 30 7.29 2.02 -4.79
N GLU A 31 7.29 1.82 -6.10
CA GLU A 31 8.23 0.93 -6.79
C GLU A 31 9.67 1.40 -6.63
N LEU A 32 9.91 2.71 -6.75
CA LEU A 32 11.23 3.29 -6.52
C LEU A 32 11.68 3.12 -5.06
N ARG A 33 10.79 3.38 -4.10
CA ARG A 33 11.07 3.18 -2.67
C ARG A 33 11.49 1.74 -2.39
N TYR A 34 10.74 0.77 -2.88
CA TYR A 34 11.07 -0.65 -2.71
C TYR A 34 12.41 -1.00 -3.36
N ALA A 35 12.65 -0.55 -4.60
CA ALA A 35 13.90 -0.80 -5.33
C ALA A 35 15.13 -0.26 -4.58
N LEU A 36 14.99 0.88 -3.90
CA LEU A 36 16.04 1.47 -3.08
C LEU A 36 16.21 0.77 -1.73
N LEU A 37 15.11 0.33 -1.13
CA LEU A 37 15.06 -0.26 0.19
C LEU A 37 15.52 -1.73 0.23
N ARG A 38 15.37 -2.49 -0.85
CA ARG A 38 15.68 -3.94 -0.87
C ARG A 38 17.17 -4.30 -0.73
N VAL A 39 18.06 -3.30 -0.84
CA VAL A 39 19.52 -3.48 -0.72
C VAL A 39 19.99 -2.90 0.61
N HIS A 40 20.88 -3.62 1.31
CA HIS A 40 21.47 -3.15 2.55
C HIS A 40 22.13 -1.77 2.38
N TYR A 41 21.85 -0.82 3.28
CA TYR A 41 22.24 0.58 3.13
C TYR A 41 23.77 0.81 3.06
N ARG A 42 24.56 -0.10 3.63
CA ARG A 42 26.03 -0.10 3.58
C ARG A 42 26.63 -0.64 2.29
N VAL A 43 25.83 -1.25 1.41
CA VAL A 43 26.29 -1.85 0.15
C VAL A 43 26.01 -0.89 -1.01
N PRO A 44 26.88 -0.82 -2.04
CA PRO A 44 26.57 -0.07 -3.25
C PRO A 44 25.27 -0.56 -3.89
N LEU A 45 24.32 0.34 -4.11
CA LEU A 45 23.08 0.02 -4.82
C LEU A 45 23.33 0.21 -6.31
N ASN A 46 22.99 -0.80 -7.12
CA ASN A 46 23.00 -0.69 -8.57
C ASN A 46 21.58 -0.49 -9.09
N PHE A 47 21.29 0.73 -9.56
CA PHE A 47 20.01 1.06 -10.15
C PHE A 47 20.00 0.57 -11.61
N THR A 48 19.01 -0.26 -11.94
CA THR A 48 18.75 -0.72 -13.30
C THR A 48 17.25 -0.70 -13.55
N TRP A 49 16.84 -0.54 -14.81
CA TRP A 49 15.42 -0.63 -15.16
C TRP A 49 14.84 -2.03 -14.97
N GLU A 50 15.66 -3.06 -15.14
CA GLU A 50 15.30 -4.44 -14.78
C GLU A 50 15.01 -4.56 -13.27
N GLY A 51 15.85 -3.95 -12.43
CA GLY A 51 15.62 -3.91 -10.99
C GLY A 51 14.35 -3.18 -10.57
N MET A 52 13.91 -2.18 -11.35
CA MET A 52 12.61 -1.53 -11.17
C MET A 52 11.44 -2.45 -11.55
N ASN A 53 11.59 -3.30 -12.57
CA ASN A 53 10.57 -4.30 -12.91
C ASN A 53 10.46 -5.38 -11.83
N GLU A 54 11.59 -5.88 -11.32
CA GLU A 54 11.61 -6.82 -10.20
C GLU A 54 10.96 -6.22 -8.93
N ALA A 55 11.17 -4.92 -8.68
CA ALA A 55 10.53 -4.20 -7.59
C ALA A 55 9.00 -4.17 -7.74
N ARG A 56 8.50 -3.87 -8.94
CA ARG A 56 7.08 -3.95 -9.29
C ARG A 56 6.50 -5.33 -9.06
N GLU A 57 7.16 -6.38 -9.55
CA GLU A 57 6.70 -7.77 -9.37
C GLU A 57 6.67 -8.16 -7.89
N SER A 58 7.70 -7.77 -7.13
CA SER A 58 7.78 -8.02 -5.69
C SER A 58 6.64 -7.37 -4.91
N LEU A 59 6.34 -6.10 -5.22
CA LEU A 59 5.22 -5.37 -4.62
C LEU A 59 3.88 -5.99 -5.01
N GLY A 60 3.72 -6.41 -6.27
CA GLY A 60 2.50 -7.11 -6.72
C GLY A 60 2.24 -8.41 -5.95
N ARG A 61 3.29 -9.16 -5.59
CA ARG A 61 3.16 -10.36 -4.75
C ARG A 61 2.72 -10.02 -3.31
N ILE A 62 3.20 -8.91 -2.77
CA ILE A 62 2.77 -8.41 -1.45
C ILE A 62 1.30 -7.98 -1.51
N ASP A 63 0.90 -7.24 -2.55
CA ASP A 63 -0.48 -6.78 -2.73
C ASP A 63 -1.47 -7.94 -2.84
N GLU A 64 -1.14 -8.93 -3.67
CA GLU A 64 -1.97 -10.13 -3.86
C GLU A 64 -2.10 -10.90 -2.54
N TRP A 65 -0.99 -11.08 -1.81
CA TRP A 65 -1.01 -11.72 -0.51
C TRP A 65 -1.94 -11.00 0.49
N LEU A 66 -1.84 -9.67 0.58
CA LEU A 66 -2.70 -8.87 1.45
C LEU A 66 -4.18 -8.94 1.02
N ALA A 67 -4.46 -8.96 -0.29
CA ALA A 67 -5.81 -9.11 -0.81
C ALA A 67 -6.41 -10.46 -0.40
N ARG A 68 -5.67 -11.56 -0.58
CA ARG A 68 -6.09 -12.91 -0.19
C ARG A 68 -6.34 -13.03 1.31
N LEU A 69 -5.45 -12.47 2.15
CA LEU A 69 -5.65 -12.45 3.61
C LEU A 69 -6.95 -11.72 3.99
N ARG A 70 -7.25 -10.59 3.34
CA ARG A 70 -8.51 -9.85 3.56
C ARG A 70 -9.73 -10.64 3.13
N GLU A 71 -9.64 -11.41 2.05
CA GLU A 71 -10.74 -12.28 1.59
C GLU A 71 -11.05 -13.38 2.59
N VAL A 72 -10.02 -14.03 3.16
CA VAL A 72 -10.19 -15.02 4.24
C VAL A 72 -10.89 -14.41 5.45
N VAL A 73 -10.46 -13.21 5.88
CA VAL A 73 -11.11 -12.49 6.99
C VAL A 73 -12.55 -12.11 6.65
N GLY A 74 -12.82 -11.64 5.44
CA GLY A 74 -14.14 -11.21 4.99
C GLY A 74 -15.15 -12.35 4.82
N SER A 75 -14.67 -13.54 4.49
CA SER A 75 -15.50 -14.75 4.33
C SER A 75 -15.88 -15.41 5.65
N ALA A 76 -15.27 -14.99 6.76
CA ALA A 76 -15.51 -15.56 8.08
C ALA A 76 -16.89 -15.19 8.63
N ARG A 77 -17.67 -16.20 9.08
CA ARG A 77 -18.91 -15.95 9.82
C ARG A 77 -18.58 -15.36 11.19
N ARG A 78 -19.37 -14.39 11.67
CA ARG A 78 -19.16 -13.68 12.96
C ARG A 78 -18.92 -14.57 14.20
N ALA A 79 -19.31 -15.85 14.14
CA ALA A 79 -19.17 -16.82 15.22
C ALA A 79 -17.77 -17.46 15.31
N ASP A 80 -16.91 -17.30 14.29
CA ASP A 80 -15.60 -17.98 14.20
C ASP A 80 -14.46 -17.17 14.84
N ARG A 81 -14.77 -16.45 15.93
CA ARG A 81 -13.78 -15.69 16.70
C ARG A 81 -12.97 -16.65 17.57
N THR A 82 -12.15 -17.46 16.92
CA THR A 82 -11.08 -18.18 17.57
C THR A 82 -10.13 -17.18 18.26
N PRO A 83 -9.49 -17.56 19.39
CA PRO A 83 -8.54 -16.70 20.07
C PRO A 83 -7.43 -16.27 19.10
N ARG A 84 -6.98 -15.00 19.20
CA ARG A 84 -5.85 -14.49 18.41
C ARG A 84 -4.65 -15.44 18.56
N ARG A 85 -4.26 -16.08 17.45
CA ARG A 85 -2.98 -16.80 17.36
C ARG A 85 -1.88 -15.81 16.98
N GLY A 86 -0.72 -15.93 17.61
CA GLY A 86 0.47 -15.20 17.20
C GLY A 86 0.95 -15.72 15.84
N VAL A 87 1.58 -14.84 15.06
CA VAL A 87 2.30 -15.20 13.83
C VAL A 87 3.80 -15.20 14.12
N PRO A 88 4.60 -16.12 13.54
CA PRO A 88 6.00 -16.32 13.92
C PRO A 88 6.92 -15.26 13.29
N THR A 89 6.73 -13.98 13.63
CA THR A 89 7.35 -12.87 12.89
C THR A 89 8.74 -12.49 13.36
N SER A 90 9.19 -12.99 14.52
CA SER A 90 10.38 -12.48 15.22
C SER A 90 11.63 -12.43 14.35
N LYS A 91 11.79 -13.38 13.41
CA LYS A 91 12.91 -13.41 12.46
C LYS A 91 12.98 -12.16 11.58
N PHE A 92 11.85 -11.55 11.24
CA PHE A 92 11.80 -10.30 10.49
C PHE A 92 12.36 -9.14 11.32
N GLU A 93 11.89 -9.01 12.56
CA GLU A 93 12.34 -7.95 13.46
C GLU A 93 13.80 -8.15 13.89
N GLU A 94 14.21 -9.37 14.23
CA GLU A 94 15.60 -9.73 14.53
C GLU A 94 16.55 -9.39 13.38
N ALA A 95 16.12 -9.62 12.13
CA ALA A 95 16.92 -9.23 10.95
C ALA A 95 17.05 -7.71 10.83
N LEU A 96 16.01 -6.93 11.16
CA LEU A 96 16.12 -5.47 11.14
C LEU A 96 16.92 -4.92 12.34
N ASP A 97 16.87 -5.58 13.49
CA ASP A 97 17.68 -5.25 14.67
C ASP A 97 19.17 -5.51 14.42
N ASP A 98 19.50 -6.47 13.54
CA ASP A 98 20.85 -6.71 13.03
C ASP A 98 21.19 -5.73 11.88
N ASP A 99 21.61 -4.52 12.25
CA ASP A 99 22.10 -3.48 11.33
C ASP A 99 21.14 -3.16 10.17
N LEU A 100 19.82 -3.14 10.41
CA LEU A 100 18.81 -2.89 9.38
C LEU A 100 18.96 -3.84 8.19
N ASN A 101 19.22 -5.14 8.43
CA ASN A 101 19.40 -6.14 7.39
C ASN A 101 18.09 -6.48 6.68
N ILE A 102 17.70 -5.56 5.80
CA ILE A 102 16.46 -5.60 5.03
C ILE A 102 16.41 -6.77 4.06
N SER A 103 17.54 -7.23 3.54
CA SER A 103 17.59 -8.37 2.63
C SER A 103 17.18 -9.67 3.35
N ALA A 104 17.62 -9.88 4.58
CA ALA A 104 17.19 -11.01 5.40
C ALA A 104 15.72 -10.88 5.82
N ALA A 105 15.29 -9.68 6.22
CA ALA A 105 13.90 -9.42 6.59
C ALA A 105 12.94 -9.68 5.41
N LEU A 106 13.27 -9.19 4.21
CA LEU A 106 12.48 -9.46 3.00
C LEU A 106 12.48 -10.95 2.63
N GLY A 107 13.60 -11.65 2.85
CA GLY A 107 13.66 -13.12 2.68
C GLY A 107 12.62 -13.84 3.53
N PHE A 108 12.54 -13.50 4.82
CA PHE A 108 11.51 -14.03 5.72
C PHE A 108 10.08 -13.64 5.29
N LEU A 109 9.87 -12.40 4.84
CA LEU A 109 8.56 -11.95 4.34
C LEU A 109 8.09 -12.81 3.16
N PHE A 110 8.93 -13.04 2.16
CA PHE A 110 8.53 -13.82 0.98
C PHE A 110 8.39 -15.31 1.26
N GLU A 111 9.15 -15.85 2.23
CA GLU A 111 8.92 -17.20 2.75
C GLU A 111 7.54 -17.29 3.42
N SER A 112 7.21 -16.34 4.29
CA SER A 112 5.91 -16.24 4.96
C SER A 112 4.76 -16.10 3.96
N ILE A 113 4.91 -15.27 2.92
CA ILE A 113 3.93 -15.14 1.82
C ILE A 113 3.69 -16.50 1.15
N ARG A 114 4.74 -17.28 0.88
CA ARG A 114 4.63 -18.59 0.24
C ARG A 114 3.89 -19.59 1.14
N GLU A 115 4.24 -19.66 2.42
CA GLU A 115 3.62 -20.59 3.37
C GLU A 115 2.15 -20.26 3.63
N THR A 116 1.85 -18.98 3.84
CA THR A 116 0.48 -18.53 4.09
C THR A 116 -0.42 -18.67 2.86
N ASN A 117 0.08 -18.39 1.66
CA ASN A 117 -0.66 -18.67 0.42
C ASN A 117 -0.98 -20.15 0.28
N ARG A 118 -0.02 -21.04 0.59
CA ARG A 118 -0.26 -22.49 0.58
C ARG A 118 -1.36 -22.90 1.57
N ALA A 119 -1.31 -22.38 2.79
CA ALA A 119 -2.34 -22.65 3.79
C ALA A 119 -3.72 -22.12 3.36
N MET A 120 -3.78 -20.96 2.69
CA MET A 120 -5.02 -20.44 2.10
C MET A 120 -5.54 -21.33 0.96
N ASP A 121 -4.66 -21.79 0.06
CA ASP A 121 -5.04 -22.70 -1.04
C ASP A 121 -5.59 -24.04 -0.52
N GLN A 122 -5.09 -24.50 0.64
CA GLN A 122 -5.51 -25.72 1.31
C GLN A 122 -6.72 -25.54 2.23
N ASN A 123 -7.27 -24.32 2.35
CA ASN A 123 -8.31 -23.94 3.31
C ASN A 123 -7.93 -24.21 4.78
N GLU A 124 -6.64 -24.16 5.10
CA GLU A 124 -6.08 -24.33 6.45
C GLU A 124 -5.83 -22.99 7.15
N MET A 125 -5.99 -21.87 6.43
CA MET A 125 -5.87 -20.52 6.99
C MET A 125 -7.20 -20.08 7.64
N ASP A 126 -7.21 -19.98 8.96
CA ASP A 126 -8.33 -19.38 9.68
C ASP A 126 -8.28 -17.84 9.67
N ALA A 127 -9.44 -17.22 9.90
CA ALA A 127 -9.59 -15.76 9.87
C ALA A 127 -8.82 -15.04 10.98
N ALA A 128 -8.63 -15.68 12.14
CA ALA A 128 -7.88 -15.09 13.24
C ALA A 128 -6.39 -14.98 12.92
N THR A 129 -5.83 -16.01 12.30
CA THR A 129 -4.44 -16.08 11.84
C THR A 129 -4.22 -15.14 10.65
N ALA A 130 -5.16 -15.10 9.69
CA ALA A 130 -5.10 -14.14 8.59
C ALA A 130 -5.13 -12.68 9.10
N ASN A 131 -5.99 -12.38 10.07
CA ASN A 131 -6.02 -11.04 10.68
C ASN A 131 -4.74 -10.73 11.46
N ALA A 132 -4.10 -11.71 12.10
CA ALA A 132 -2.82 -11.52 12.79
C ALA A 132 -1.69 -11.14 11.81
N TRP A 133 -1.65 -11.75 10.61
CA TRP A 133 -0.72 -11.34 9.55
C TRP A 133 -0.99 -9.93 9.04
N LEU A 134 -2.26 -9.55 8.86
CA LEU A 134 -2.63 -8.18 8.47
C LEU A 134 -2.23 -7.16 9.54
N ASP A 135 -2.48 -7.45 10.82
CA ASP A 135 -2.10 -6.58 11.93
C ASP A 135 -0.58 -6.45 12.06
N TRP A 136 0.16 -7.53 11.83
CA TRP A 136 1.62 -7.49 11.75
C TRP A 136 2.09 -6.62 10.57
N TRP A 137 1.57 -6.86 9.36
CA TRP A 137 1.93 -6.08 8.19
C TRP A 137 1.66 -4.59 8.39
N LYS A 138 0.50 -4.22 8.96
CA LYS A 138 0.18 -2.82 9.28
C LYS A 138 1.27 -2.17 10.14
N ARG A 139 1.79 -2.87 11.16
CA ARG A 139 2.89 -2.36 11.99
C ARG A 139 4.16 -2.15 11.17
N ILE A 140 4.58 -3.16 10.41
CA ILE A 140 5.78 -3.06 9.56
C ILE A 140 5.65 -1.95 8.52
N ASN A 141 4.47 -1.82 7.92
CA ASN A 141 4.19 -0.84 6.89
C ASN A 141 4.23 0.61 7.40
N THR A 142 4.05 0.85 8.71
CA THR A 142 4.29 2.19 9.29
C THR A 142 5.73 2.68 9.13
N VAL A 143 6.68 1.77 8.94
CA VAL A 143 8.10 2.06 8.74
C VAL A 143 8.46 1.99 7.25
N LEU A 144 8.07 0.91 6.58
CA LEU A 144 8.51 0.65 5.21
C LEU A 144 7.70 1.44 4.15
N ASP A 145 6.45 1.76 4.44
CA ASP A 145 5.53 2.50 3.55
C ASP A 145 5.49 1.90 2.11
N LEU A 146 5.19 0.60 2.07
CA LEU A 146 5.19 -0.26 0.89
C LEU A 146 3.80 -0.80 0.52
N GLU A 147 2.75 -0.50 1.28
CA GLU A 147 1.40 -0.84 0.87
C GLU A 147 0.93 0.11 -0.25
N ALA A 148 0.10 -0.39 -1.18
CA ALA A 148 -0.48 0.47 -2.19
C ALA A 148 -1.29 1.57 -1.49
N GLU A 149 -0.94 2.84 -1.73
CA GLU A 149 -1.91 3.90 -1.59
C GLU A 149 -2.98 3.60 -2.63
N PHE A 150 -4.15 3.15 -2.18
CA PHE A 150 -5.31 3.21 -3.05
C PHE A 150 -5.54 4.68 -3.32
N GLU A 151 -5.07 5.15 -4.48
CA GLU A 151 -5.52 6.42 -5.00
C GLU A 151 -7.03 6.29 -5.04
N ILE A 152 -7.68 7.06 -4.17
CA ILE A 152 -9.11 7.05 -4.06
C ILE A 152 -9.60 7.70 -5.35
N ILE A 153 -9.79 6.89 -6.40
CA ILE A 153 -10.38 7.35 -7.65
C ILE A 153 -11.83 7.64 -7.33
N VAL A 154 -12.10 8.90 -7.00
CA VAL A 154 -13.45 9.41 -6.81
C VAL A 154 -14.14 9.32 -8.18
N PRO A 155 -15.24 8.56 -8.33
CA PRO A 155 -15.94 8.48 -9.59
C PRO A 155 -16.32 9.89 -10.09
N PRO A 156 -16.26 10.17 -11.40
CA PRO A 156 -16.60 11.50 -11.94
C PRO A 156 -17.95 12.03 -11.47
N GLU A 157 -18.94 11.14 -11.29
CA GLU A 157 -20.25 11.45 -10.73
C GLU A 157 -20.17 11.98 -9.29
N VAL A 158 -19.37 11.34 -8.43
CA VAL A 158 -19.18 11.77 -7.04
C VAL A 158 -18.46 13.12 -6.99
N MET A 159 -17.47 13.35 -7.86
CA MET A 159 -16.81 14.67 -7.98
C MET A 159 -17.79 15.76 -8.41
N GLN A 160 -18.67 15.46 -9.37
CA GLN A 160 -19.68 16.38 -9.86
C GLN A 160 -20.68 16.74 -8.76
N LEU A 161 -21.20 15.75 -8.02
CA LEU A 161 -22.09 15.96 -6.89
C LEU A 161 -21.42 16.78 -5.78
N ALA A 162 -20.13 16.54 -5.50
CA ALA A 162 -19.38 17.32 -4.52
C ALA A 162 -19.24 18.80 -4.94
N LYS A 163 -18.98 19.06 -6.23
CA LYS A 163 -18.91 20.42 -6.78
C LYS A 163 -20.26 21.13 -6.75
N GLU A 164 -21.34 20.44 -7.11
CA GLU A 164 -22.71 20.98 -7.01
C GLU A 164 -23.08 21.30 -5.56
N ARG A 165 -22.65 20.45 -4.63
CA ARG A 165 -22.87 20.68 -3.20
C ARG A 165 -22.12 21.91 -2.71
N GLU A 166 -20.89 22.11 -3.16
CA GLU A 166 -20.11 23.30 -2.84
C GLU A 166 -20.81 24.58 -3.33
N ASN A 167 -21.30 24.57 -4.58
CA ASN A 167 -22.08 25.68 -5.14
C ASN A 167 -23.37 25.93 -4.35
N ALA A 168 -24.11 24.87 -3.99
CA ALA A 168 -25.32 24.98 -3.18
C ALA A 168 -25.03 25.61 -1.80
N ARG A 169 -23.88 25.29 -1.18
CA ARG A 169 -23.45 25.93 0.08
C ARG A 169 -23.08 27.39 -0.11
N ARG A 170 -22.36 27.74 -1.18
CA ARG A 170 -22.01 29.14 -1.52
C ARG A 170 -23.27 29.99 -1.72
N GLU A 171 -24.30 29.42 -2.34
CA GLU A 171 -25.62 30.05 -2.56
C GLU A 171 -26.56 29.93 -1.35
N LYS A 172 -26.11 29.39 -0.21
CA LYS A 172 -26.90 29.17 1.02
C LYS A 172 -28.15 28.29 0.83
N LYS A 173 -28.15 27.40 -0.17
CA LYS A 173 -29.19 26.40 -0.45
C LYS A 173 -28.97 25.15 0.40
N TRP A 174 -29.23 25.23 1.71
CA TRP A 174 -28.92 24.17 2.68
C TRP A 174 -29.63 22.84 2.39
N LYS A 175 -30.94 22.88 2.07
CA LYS A 175 -31.71 21.68 1.72
C LYS A 175 -31.10 20.90 0.55
N ARG A 176 -30.69 21.62 -0.51
CA ARG A 176 -30.04 21.03 -1.68
C ARG A 176 -28.65 20.46 -1.35
N SER A 177 -27.91 21.10 -0.44
CA SER A 177 -26.62 20.61 0.03
C SER A 177 -26.74 19.27 0.77
N ASP A 178 -27.78 19.11 1.58
CA ASP A 178 -28.04 17.87 2.32
C ASP A 178 -28.52 16.75 1.40
N GLU A 179 -29.39 17.04 0.42
CA GLU A 179 -29.78 16.10 -0.63
C GLU A 179 -28.56 15.55 -1.41
N LEU A 180 -27.64 16.44 -1.81
CA LEU A 180 -26.43 16.06 -2.53
C LEU A 180 -25.45 15.26 -1.65
N ARG A 181 -25.38 15.56 -0.34
CA ARG A 181 -24.61 14.75 0.61
C ARG A 181 -25.17 13.34 0.70
N GLU A 182 -26.49 13.19 0.74
CA GLU A 182 -27.10 11.86 0.79
C GLU A 182 -26.87 11.07 -0.50
N GLN A 183 -26.90 11.72 -1.66
CA GLN A 183 -26.56 11.07 -2.93
C GLN A 183 -25.10 10.56 -2.95
N ILE A 184 -24.15 11.37 -2.48
CA ILE A 184 -22.74 10.95 -2.31
C ILE A 184 -22.64 9.77 -1.32
N SER A 185 -23.41 9.83 -0.22
CA SER A 185 -23.48 8.80 0.82
C SER A 185 -24.02 7.46 0.31
N VAL A 186 -25.04 7.48 -0.55
CA VAL A 186 -25.62 6.31 -1.23
C VAL A 186 -24.62 5.66 -2.18
N LEU A 187 -23.79 6.46 -2.86
CA LEU A 187 -22.71 5.97 -3.72
C LEU A 187 -21.54 5.34 -2.93
N GLY A 188 -21.60 5.34 -1.60
CA GLY A 188 -20.56 4.77 -0.74
C GLY A 188 -19.41 5.73 -0.45
N TRP A 189 -19.67 7.04 -0.52
CA TRP A 189 -18.68 8.10 -0.35
C TRP A 189 -19.09 9.07 0.76
N GLU A 190 -18.13 9.73 1.39
CA GLU A 190 -18.33 10.79 2.38
C GLU A 190 -17.66 12.06 1.88
N VAL A 191 -18.33 13.20 2.06
CA VAL A 191 -17.78 14.52 1.76
C VAL A 191 -17.72 15.37 3.04
N ARG A 192 -16.52 15.85 3.37
CA ARG A 192 -16.24 16.69 4.54
C ARG A 192 -15.67 18.03 4.10
N ASP A 193 -16.28 19.12 4.56
CA ASP A 193 -15.79 20.47 4.27
C ASP A 193 -14.57 20.76 5.14
N THR A 194 -13.48 21.23 4.54
CA THR A 194 -12.26 21.67 5.23
C THR A 194 -11.89 23.10 4.83
N LYS A 195 -10.89 23.70 5.47
CA LYS A 195 -10.42 25.06 5.12
C LYS A 195 -9.82 25.12 3.70
N ASP A 196 -9.32 23.99 3.20
CA ASP A 196 -8.67 23.87 1.89
C ASP A 196 -9.61 23.34 0.80
N GLY A 197 -10.92 23.21 1.10
CA GLY A 197 -11.94 22.69 0.19
C GLY A 197 -12.61 21.41 0.68
N ALA A 198 -13.47 20.82 -0.15
CA ALA A 198 -14.20 19.60 0.18
C ALA A 198 -13.28 18.37 0.06
N LYS A 199 -13.07 17.65 1.18
CA LYS A 199 -12.37 16.37 1.22
C LYS A 199 -13.36 15.23 1.00
N ILE A 200 -13.07 14.36 0.03
CA ILE A 200 -13.89 13.20 -0.32
C ILE A 200 -13.18 11.92 0.12
N THR A 201 -13.88 11.01 0.79
CA THR A 201 -13.36 9.73 1.29
C THR A 201 -14.35 8.60 1.04
N ARG A 202 -13.88 7.35 0.93
CA ARG A 202 -14.78 6.19 0.81
C ARG A 202 -15.44 5.91 2.16
N ARG A 203 -16.75 5.70 2.17
CA ARG A 203 -17.52 5.37 3.38
C ARG A 203 -17.14 3.95 3.83
N GLY A 204 -16.54 3.83 5.02
CA GLY A 204 -16.12 2.54 5.60
C GLY A 204 -14.63 2.20 5.49
N ALA A 205 -13.79 3.10 4.96
CA ALA A 205 -12.34 2.99 5.11
C ALA A 205 -11.94 3.55 6.50
N ALA A 206 -11.88 2.67 7.50
CA ALA A 206 -11.23 2.89 8.79
C ALA A 206 -10.33 1.69 9.09
#